data_AF-C9L3W4-F1
#
_entry.id   AF-C9L3W4-F1
#
_cell.length_a   1.000
_cell.length_b   1.000
_cell.length_c   1.000
_cell.angle_alpha   90.00
_cell.angle_beta   90.00
_cell.angle_gamma   90.00
#
_symmetry.space_group_name_H-M   'P 1'
#
loop_
_entity.id
_entity.type
_entity.pdbx_description
1 polymer ?
#
loop_
_entity_poly.entity_id
_entity_poly.type
_entity_poly.pdbx_seq_one_letter_code
_entity_poly.pdbx_strand_id
1 'polypeptide(L)'
;MERKGLTVTMIFLAESANYGEGIGNITTLKKMSRGTYEQYSYISRQAMRYNIIQQLEWDKTPVDGKSGVVQFAPSATIEDYPEIDLFGYMKTTSKADEQKGGATTRSAVARLSNAIALEPYQSDLEFLTNMGMAKRQNLENGIAQSEIHRSYYTYTMSIDLDRVGVDGEVEISQEEKAERVKALLEALCYLYRDIKGRRENLSPLFVIGGRYERKNPFFENRMMIKKNKINVDTLKEIIEDSGIKQFTYAGVTTGIFDNDAEIKQALSAETVGSVFKCLKEEVDAYYGEGN
;
A
#
# COMPACT_ATOMS: atom_id res chain seq x y z
N MET A 1 -9.51 -23.71 -12.58
CA MET A 1 -9.84 -22.40 -13.16
C MET A 1 -8.54 -21.60 -13.25
N GLU A 2 -8.52 -20.48 -13.97
CA GLU A 2 -7.28 -19.69 -14.14
C GLU A 2 -7.05 -18.79 -12.90
N ARG A 3 -5.81 -18.76 -12.38
CA ARG A 3 -5.46 -17.99 -11.17
C ARG A 3 -5.19 -16.53 -11.52
N LYS A 4 -6.24 -15.69 -11.46
CA LYS A 4 -6.24 -14.28 -11.92
C LYS A 4 -6.06 -13.23 -10.82
N GLY A 5 -6.13 -13.61 -9.55
CA GLY A 5 -6.03 -12.68 -8.43
C GLY A 5 -4.69 -12.80 -7.74
N LEU A 6 -3.84 -11.78 -7.83
CA LEU A 6 -2.62 -11.70 -7.04
C LEU A 6 -2.85 -10.85 -5.80
N THR A 7 -2.75 -11.44 -4.61
CA THR A 7 -2.98 -10.72 -3.35
C THR A 7 -1.83 -10.94 -2.38
N VAL A 8 -1.36 -9.86 -1.76
CA VAL A 8 -0.26 -9.90 -0.79
C VAL A 8 -0.55 -9.00 0.40
N THR A 9 -0.45 -9.56 1.61
CA THR A 9 -0.57 -8.85 2.87
C THR A 9 0.79 -8.76 3.53
N MET A 10 1.15 -7.57 4.00
CA MET A 10 2.47 -7.27 4.54
C MET A 10 2.35 -6.63 5.91
N ILE A 11 3.35 -6.89 6.74
CA ILE A 11 3.60 -6.19 8.01
C ILE A 11 4.96 -5.50 7.91
N PHE A 12 5.02 -4.22 8.28
CA PHE A 12 6.26 -3.45 8.42
C PHE A 12 6.25 -2.66 9.73
N LEU A 13 7.40 -2.18 10.19
CA LEU A 13 7.52 -1.32 11.37
C LEU A 13 7.72 0.13 10.90
N ALA A 14 6.95 1.07 11.43
CA ALA A 14 7.13 2.48 11.08
C ALA A 14 6.79 3.40 12.26
N GLU A 15 7.25 4.65 12.17
CA GLU A 15 6.97 5.68 13.15
C GLU A 15 6.19 6.84 12.53
N SER A 16 5.00 7.12 13.06
CA SER A 16 4.27 8.39 12.88
C SER A 16 4.15 8.85 11.42
N ALA A 17 3.78 7.93 10.52
CA ALA A 17 3.97 8.09 9.08
C ALA A 17 2.80 8.74 8.31
N ASN A 18 1.71 9.15 8.99
CA ASN A 18 0.64 9.93 8.36
C ASN A 18 -0.10 10.84 9.34
N TYR A 19 0.01 12.14 9.10
CA TYR A 19 -0.71 13.16 9.87
C TYR A 19 -2.01 13.59 9.20
N GLY A 20 -2.99 13.98 10.02
CA GLY A 20 -4.23 14.63 9.62
C GLY A 20 -4.15 16.15 9.78
N GLU A 21 -5.32 16.79 9.80
CA GLU A 21 -5.42 18.21 10.13
C GLU A 21 -5.06 18.43 11.60
N GLY A 22 -4.19 19.40 11.86
CA GLY A 22 -3.75 19.76 13.21
C GLY A 22 -4.75 20.65 13.93
N ILE A 23 -4.59 20.78 15.26
CA ILE A 23 -5.35 21.73 16.08
C ILE A 23 -4.33 22.67 16.73
N GLY A 24 -4.37 23.95 16.36
CA GLY A 24 -3.37 24.92 16.79
C GLY A 24 -1.95 24.48 16.40
N ASN A 25 -1.03 24.43 17.37
CA ASN A 25 0.35 23.99 17.16
C ASN A 25 0.56 22.48 17.36
N ILE A 26 -0.51 21.68 17.36
CA ILE A 26 -0.46 20.23 17.53
C ILE A 26 -0.73 19.56 16.18
N THR A 27 0.26 18.79 15.69
CA THR A 27 0.02 17.89 14.55
C THR A 27 -0.53 16.58 15.05
N THR A 28 -1.70 16.19 14.52
CA THR A 28 -2.37 14.95 14.91
C THR A 28 -2.09 13.83 13.90
N LEU A 29 -1.84 12.62 14.38
CA LEU A 29 -1.82 11.42 13.55
C LEU A 29 -3.24 11.10 13.08
N LYS A 30 -3.35 10.58 11.86
CA LYS A 30 -4.59 9.95 11.41
C LYS A 30 -4.82 8.69 12.22
N LYS A 31 -5.96 8.62 12.90
CA LYS A 31 -6.33 7.51 13.80
C LYS A 31 -7.74 7.03 13.51
N MET A 32 -8.02 5.77 13.84
CA MET A 32 -9.36 5.18 13.85
C MET A 32 -9.62 4.54 15.22
N SER A 33 -10.82 4.71 15.74
CA SER A 33 -11.26 4.05 16.97
C SER A 33 -11.94 2.72 16.65
N ARG A 34 -11.72 1.71 17.50
CA ARG A 34 -12.48 0.45 17.48
C ARG A 34 -13.38 0.36 18.73
N GLY A 35 -14.34 -0.56 18.71
CA GLY A 35 -15.30 -0.76 19.81
C GLY A 35 -14.67 -1.10 21.18
N THR A 36 -13.36 -1.35 21.24
CA THR A 36 -12.58 -1.52 22.48
C THR A 36 -12.14 -0.20 23.13
N TYR A 37 -12.55 0.96 22.58
CA TYR A 37 -12.12 2.31 22.97
C TYR A 37 -10.63 2.60 22.71
N GLU A 38 -9.91 1.68 22.07
CA GLU A 38 -8.55 1.90 21.62
C GLU A 38 -8.53 2.65 20.28
N GLN A 39 -7.48 3.46 20.11
CA GLN A 39 -7.20 4.15 18.86
C GLN A 39 -6.00 3.52 18.18
N TYR A 40 -6.07 3.42 16.85
CA TYR A 40 -4.99 2.89 16.02
C TYR A 40 -4.63 3.94 14.98
N SER A 41 -3.36 4.32 14.91
CA SER A 41 -2.91 5.17 13.81
C SER A 41 -2.96 4.39 12.49
N TYR A 42 -3.13 5.10 11.38
CA TYR A 42 -3.08 4.50 10.06
C TYR A 42 -2.44 5.42 9.03
N ILE A 43 -1.80 4.82 8.03
CA ILE A 43 -1.36 5.50 6.82
C ILE A 43 -2.45 5.26 5.78
N SER A 44 -3.02 6.34 5.25
CA SER A 44 -4.13 6.21 4.31
C SER A 44 -3.65 5.60 3.00
N ARG A 45 -4.51 4.82 2.35
CA ARG A 45 -4.21 4.23 1.04
C ARG A 45 -3.78 5.26 -0.01
N GLN A 46 -4.29 6.49 0.08
CA GLN A 46 -3.88 7.60 -0.78
C GLN A 46 -2.44 8.05 -0.50
N ALA A 47 -2.04 8.10 0.77
CA ALA A 47 -0.68 8.46 1.16
C ALA A 47 0.32 7.38 0.74
N MET A 48 -0.04 6.10 0.90
CA MET A 48 0.74 4.96 0.41
C MET A 48 0.83 4.97 -1.11
N ARG A 49 -0.30 5.10 -1.83
CA ARG A 49 -0.34 5.22 -3.29
C ARG A 49 0.54 6.34 -3.80
N TYR A 50 0.44 7.54 -3.22
CA TYR A 50 1.26 8.69 -3.60
C TYR A 50 2.75 8.34 -3.54
N ASN A 51 3.17 7.67 -2.47
CA ASN A 51 4.56 7.31 -2.27
C ASN A 51 5.04 6.19 -3.22
N ILE A 52 4.21 5.17 -3.47
CA ILE A 52 4.47 4.12 -4.47
C ILE A 52 4.66 4.75 -5.87
N ILE A 53 3.76 5.64 -6.28
CA ILE A 53 3.82 6.27 -7.61
C ILE A 53 5.06 7.14 -7.77
N GLN A 54 5.43 7.90 -6.74
CA GLN A 54 6.66 8.70 -6.73
C GLN A 54 7.91 7.83 -6.88
N GLN A 55 7.99 6.71 -6.14
CA GLN A 55 9.14 5.80 -6.24
C GLN A 55 9.22 5.09 -7.59
N LEU A 56 8.07 4.82 -8.22
CA LEU A 56 7.98 4.25 -9.57
C LEU A 56 8.22 5.30 -10.67
N GLU A 57 8.31 6.59 -10.32
CA GLU A 57 8.32 7.72 -11.25
C GLU A 57 7.14 7.73 -12.24
N TRP A 58 5.98 7.22 -11.79
CA TRP A 58 4.75 7.16 -12.59
C TRP A 58 3.87 8.40 -12.42
N ASP A 59 4.31 9.41 -11.68
CA ASP A 59 3.62 10.67 -11.42
C ASP A 59 3.64 11.65 -12.61
N LYS A 60 3.96 11.16 -13.80
CA LYS A 60 4.10 11.93 -15.05
C LYS A 60 2.82 11.93 -15.90
N THR A 61 1.75 11.27 -15.44
CA THR A 61 0.46 11.27 -16.14
C THR A 61 -0.09 12.70 -16.20
N PRO A 62 -0.43 13.22 -17.39
CA PRO A 62 -0.87 14.60 -17.53
C PRO A 62 -2.22 14.81 -16.84
N VAL A 63 -2.40 16.00 -16.27
CA VAL A 63 -3.62 16.42 -15.56
C VAL A 63 -4.21 17.68 -16.19
N ASP A 64 -5.51 17.89 -16.01
CA ASP A 64 -6.25 19.08 -16.45
C ASP A 64 -7.06 19.66 -15.28
N GLY A 65 -7.15 20.99 -15.20
CA GLY A 65 -7.91 21.76 -14.21
C GLY A 65 -9.18 22.43 -14.76
N LYS A 66 -9.54 22.21 -16.03
CA LYS A 66 -10.65 22.90 -16.72
C LYS A 66 -12.04 22.76 -16.08
N SER A 67 -12.25 21.79 -15.19
CA SER A 67 -13.57 21.50 -14.58
C SER A 67 -13.67 21.92 -13.10
N GLY A 68 -12.79 22.80 -12.62
CA GLY A 68 -12.77 23.25 -11.21
C GLY A 68 -12.24 22.19 -10.22
N VAL A 69 -11.88 21.01 -10.72
CA VAL A 69 -11.22 19.92 -10.00
C VAL A 69 -10.07 19.42 -10.88
N VAL A 70 -8.92 19.14 -10.28
CA VAL A 70 -7.77 18.56 -10.98
C VAL A 70 -8.06 17.07 -11.23
N GLN A 71 -8.00 16.64 -12.49
CA GLN A 71 -8.20 15.26 -12.92
C GLN A 71 -7.16 14.88 -13.97
N PHE A 72 -7.04 13.59 -14.28
CA PHE A 72 -6.20 13.16 -15.42
C PHE A 72 -6.71 13.75 -16.72
N ALA A 73 -5.78 14.17 -17.58
CA ALA A 73 -6.10 14.74 -18.88
C ALA A 73 -6.89 13.71 -19.72
N PRO A 74 -7.91 14.14 -20.49
CA PRO A 74 -8.69 13.22 -21.32
C PRO A 74 -7.83 12.36 -22.26
N SER A 75 -6.73 12.95 -22.78
CA SER A 75 -5.78 12.30 -23.69
C SER A 75 -4.86 11.25 -23.05
N ALA A 76 -4.75 11.19 -21.72
CA ALA A 76 -3.88 10.21 -21.07
C ALA A 76 -4.44 8.79 -21.23
N THR A 77 -3.75 7.85 -21.86
CA THR A 77 -4.26 6.47 -22.03
C THR A 77 -3.53 5.48 -21.13
N ILE A 78 -4.11 4.31 -20.91
CA ILE A 78 -3.41 3.23 -20.20
C ILE A 78 -2.23 2.66 -21.00
N GLU A 79 -2.17 2.90 -22.31
CA GLU A 79 -1.06 2.47 -23.16
C GLU A 79 0.23 3.17 -22.71
N ASP A 80 0.14 4.49 -22.53
CA ASP A 80 1.29 5.34 -22.17
C ASP A 80 1.56 5.44 -20.66
N TYR A 81 0.52 5.29 -19.82
CA TYR A 81 0.58 5.66 -18.40
C TYR A 81 0.19 4.50 -17.47
N PRO A 82 1.19 3.77 -16.92
CA PRO A 82 0.95 2.69 -15.94
C PRO A 82 0.20 3.13 -14.69
N GLU A 83 0.31 4.40 -14.28
CA GLU A 83 -0.40 4.94 -13.13
C GLU A 83 -1.92 4.72 -13.23
N ILE A 84 -2.49 5.12 -14.36
CA ILE A 84 -3.95 5.08 -14.56
C ILE A 84 -4.40 3.69 -15.02
N ASP A 85 -3.50 2.88 -15.57
CA ASP A 85 -3.74 1.46 -15.80
C ASP A 85 -4.01 0.73 -14.48
N LEU A 86 -3.04 0.78 -13.55
CA LEU A 86 -3.12 0.03 -12.29
C LEU A 86 -4.06 0.67 -11.27
N PHE A 87 -4.02 2.00 -11.09
CA PHE A 87 -4.76 2.66 -10.03
C PHE A 87 -6.09 3.29 -10.48
N GLY A 88 -6.42 3.17 -11.76
CA GLY A 88 -7.68 3.66 -12.32
C GLY A 88 -7.75 5.18 -12.41
N TYR A 89 -8.89 5.66 -12.93
CA TYR A 89 -9.13 7.08 -13.12
C TYR A 89 -10.63 7.40 -13.14
N MET A 90 -10.92 8.69 -12.96
CA MET A 90 -12.20 9.29 -13.31
C MET A 90 -11.90 10.55 -14.12
N LYS A 91 -12.42 10.61 -15.35
CA LYS A 91 -12.29 11.75 -16.25
C LYS A 91 -13.67 12.27 -16.57
N THR A 92 -13.96 13.51 -16.17
CA THR A 92 -15.21 14.18 -16.49
C THR A 92 -15.02 15.08 -17.71
N THR A 93 -15.91 14.96 -18.70
CA THR A 93 -15.99 15.93 -19.79
C THR A 93 -16.97 17.03 -19.40
N SER A 94 -16.48 18.26 -19.32
CA SER A 94 -17.34 19.43 -19.08
C SER A 94 -18.27 19.66 -20.27
N LYS A 95 -19.43 20.27 -20.02
CA LYS A 95 -20.35 20.71 -21.07
C LYS A 95 -19.70 21.87 -21.83
N ALA A 96 -19.09 21.60 -22.96
CA ALA A 96 -18.96 22.61 -24.01
C ALA A 96 -20.17 22.44 -24.93
N ASP A 97 -21.05 23.45 -24.94
CA ASP A 97 -22.27 23.64 -25.72
C ASP A 97 -22.97 22.40 -26.34
N GLU A 98 -24.15 22.09 -25.79
CA GLU A 98 -25.18 21.16 -26.30
C GLU A 98 -24.97 19.64 -26.19
N GLN A 99 -23.84 19.13 -25.67
CA GLN A 99 -23.70 17.69 -25.36
C GLN A 99 -23.89 17.36 -23.87
N LYS A 100 -24.61 16.27 -23.57
CA LYS A 100 -24.79 15.75 -22.19
C LYS A 100 -23.40 15.48 -21.59
N GLY A 101 -23.07 16.17 -20.49
CA GLY A 101 -21.86 15.90 -19.72
C GLY A 101 -21.80 14.42 -19.30
N GLY A 102 -20.59 13.87 -19.28
CA GLY A 102 -20.33 12.47 -19.00
C GLY A 102 -19.07 12.27 -18.15
N ALA A 103 -18.92 11.09 -17.58
CA ALA A 103 -17.74 10.67 -16.85
C ALA A 103 -17.28 9.31 -17.38
N THR A 104 -16.01 9.23 -17.77
CA THR A 104 -15.37 7.95 -18.10
C THR A 104 -14.61 7.50 -16.85
N THR A 105 -14.89 6.28 -16.40
CA THR A 105 -14.32 5.73 -15.17
C THR A 105 -13.65 4.39 -15.43
N ARG A 106 -12.44 4.24 -14.92
CA ARG A 106 -11.72 2.97 -14.83
C ARG A 106 -11.55 2.64 -13.36
N SER A 107 -12.16 1.55 -12.91
CA SER A 107 -11.95 1.05 -11.55
C SER A 107 -10.51 0.57 -11.39
N ALA A 108 -9.87 0.89 -10.26
CA ALA A 108 -8.53 0.43 -9.95
C ALA A 108 -8.39 -1.10 -10.15
N VAL A 109 -7.27 -1.50 -10.74
CA VAL A 109 -6.88 -2.89 -10.97
C VAL A 109 -6.03 -3.39 -9.80
N ALA A 110 -5.08 -2.56 -9.36
CA ALA A 110 -4.32 -2.73 -8.12
C ALA A 110 -5.00 -1.94 -7.00
N ARG A 111 -5.53 -2.65 -6.01
CA ARG A 111 -6.26 -2.10 -4.85
C ARG A 111 -5.41 -2.23 -3.59
N LEU A 112 -5.29 -1.12 -2.88
CA LEU A 112 -4.54 -1.01 -1.65
C LEU A 112 -5.47 -0.72 -0.47
N SER A 113 -5.33 -1.47 0.62
CA SER A 113 -5.95 -1.13 1.91
C SER A 113 -5.25 0.07 2.56
N ASN A 114 -5.81 0.61 3.64
CA ASN A 114 -5.01 1.45 4.53
C ASN A 114 -3.93 0.58 5.20
N ALA A 115 -2.80 1.17 5.55
CA ALA A 115 -1.85 0.55 6.46
C ALA A 115 -2.26 0.91 7.90
N ILE A 116 -2.69 -0.07 8.67
CA ILE A 116 -3.29 0.13 10.00
C ILE A 116 -2.33 -0.42 11.05
N ALA A 117 -2.12 0.35 12.13
CA ALA A 117 -1.31 -0.09 13.26
C ALA A 117 -1.91 -1.35 13.91
N LEU A 118 -1.05 -2.28 14.30
CA LEU A 118 -1.39 -3.52 14.99
C LEU A 118 -1.32 -3.37 16.51
N GLU A 119 -0.83 -2.23 17.01
CA GLU A 119 -0.76 -1.89 18.43
C GLU A 119 -1.53 -0.60 18.70
N PRO A 120 -2.14 -0.46 19.89
CA PRO A 120 -2.93 0.71 20.25
C PRO A 120 -2.03 1.93 20.51
N TYR A 121 -2.43 3.07 19.96
CA TYR A 121 -1.80 4.36 20.21
C TYR A 121 -1.94 4.78 21.69
N GLN A 122 -0.83 5.19 22.31
CA GLN A 122 -0.74 5.49 23.74
C GLN A 122 -0.75 6.99 24.08
N SER A 123 -1.10 7.87 23.13
CA SER A 123 -1.09 9.32 23.31
C SER A 123 0.31 9.94 23.48
N ASP A 124 1.33 9.31 22.90
CA ASP A 124 2.71 9.82 22.94
C ASP A 124 2.86 11.10 22.11
N LEU A 125 3.63 12.05 22.64
CA LEU A 125 3.89 13.37 22.04
C LEU A 125 5.38 13.65 21.95
N GLU A 126 5.80 14.20 20.82
CA GLU A 126 7.09 14.85 20.62
C GLU A 126 6.92 16.37 20.70
N PHE A 127 7.84 17.03 21.42
CA PHE A 127 7.91 18.49 21.50
C PHE A 127 9.00 19.02 20.56
N LEU A 128 8.58 19.85 19.62
CA LEU A 128 9.44 20.52 18.65
C LEU A 128 9.63 21.98 19.08
N THR A 129 10.83 22.52 18.88
CA THR A 129 11.14 23.90 19.25
C THR A 129 11.99 24.59 18.19
N ASN A 130 11.72 25.88 17.97
CA ASN A 130 12.51 26.73 17.08
C ASN A 130 13.59 27.54 17.83
N MET A 131 13.93 27.20 19.08
CA MET A 131 14.90 27.92 19.93
C MET A 131 16.18 28.34 19.19
N GLY A 132 16.77 27.42 18.40
CA GLY A 132 18.01 27.68 17.68
C GLY A 132 17.90 28.77 16.61
N MET A 133 16.69 29.01 16.09
CA MET A 133 16.39 30.13 15.19
C MET A 133 16.03 31.39 15.98
N ALA A 134 15.16 31.29 16.98
CA ALA A 134 14.69 32.43 17.77
C ALA A 134 15.85 33.18 18.46
N LYS A 135 16.83 32.46 18.99
CA LYS A 135 18.02 33.03 19.65
C LYS A 135 18.86 33.93 18.73
N ARG A 136 18.85 33.71 17.42
CA ARG A 136 19.64 34.49 16.45
C ARG A 136 19.21 35.94 16.36
N GLN A 137 17.96 36.23 16.73
CA GLN A 137 17.39 37.59 16.73
C GLN A 137 16.81 37.99 18.09
N ASN A 138 17.12 37.25 19.16
CA ASN A 138 16.57 37.46 20.50
C ASN A 138 15.03 37.51 20.53
N LEU A 139 14.40 36.61 19.77
CA LEU A 139 12.94 36.47 19.70
C LEU A 139 12.43 35.43 20.70
N GLU A 140 11.13 35.46 20.99
CA GLU A 140 10.46 34.42 21.78
C GLU A 140 10.42 33.07 21.03
N ASN A 141 10.52 31.99 21.81
CA ASN A 141 10.49 30.62 21.33
C ASN A 141 9.07 30.14 21.04
N GLY A 142 8.89 29.49 19.90
CA GLY A 142 7.71 28.71 19.56
C GLY A 142 7.91 27.23 19.89
N ILE A 143 6.92 26.65 20.58
CA ILE A 143 6.80 25.20 20.78
C ILE A 143 5.68 24.67 19.88
N ALA A 144 5.97 23.58 19.18
CA ALA A 144 5.00 22.78 18.47
C ALA A 144 5.00 21.36 19.03
N GLN A 145 3.88 20.66 18.91
CA GLN A 145 3.73 19.28 19.35
C GLN A 145 3.37 18.41 18.17
N SER A 146 3.87 17.18 18.15
CA SER A 146 3.46 16.18 17.19
C SER A 146 3.13 14.90 17.93
N GLU A 147 1.95 14.33 17.66
CA GLU A 147 1.69 12.97 18.08
C GLU A 147 2.68 12.02 17.41
N ILE A 148 3.16 11.05 18.18
CA ILE A 148 4.09 10.02 17.71
C ILE A 148 3.57 8.63 18.03
N HIS A 149 3.79 7.69 17.13
CA HIS A 149 3.43 6.29 17.34
C HIS A 149 4.32 5.40 16.50
N ARG A 150 5.14 4.60 17.18
CA ARG A 150 5.93 3.53 16.57
C ARG A 150 5.18 2.22 16.77
N SER A 151 4.79 1.59 15.67
CA SER A 151 4.03 0.33 15.71
C SER A 151 4.28 -0.49 14.45
N TYR A 152 4.00 -1.78 14.53
CA TYR A 152 3.79 -2.60 13.35
C TYR A 152 2.52 -2.15 12.60
N TYR A 153 2.61 -1.99 11.29
CA TYR A 153 1.47 -1.70 10.43
C TYR A 153 1.22 -2.85 9.48
N THR A 154 -0.05 -3.19 9.24
CA THR A 154 -0.46 -4.16 8.23
C THR A 154 -1.19 -3.49 7.09
N TYR A 155 -0.93 -3.93 5.85
CA TYR A 155 -1.73 -3.57 4.68
C TYR A 155 -1.77 -4.69 3.64
N THR A 156 -2.73 -4.60 2.73
CA THR A 156 -2.92 -5.59 1.66
C THR A 156 -2.94 -4.90 0.30
N MET A 157 -2.26 -5.50 -0.67
CA MET A 157 -2.37 -5.21 -2.10
C MET A 157 -3.11 -6.35 -2.79
N SER A 158 -4.09 -6.03 -3.64
CA SER A 158 -4.81 -6.98 -4.49
C SER A 158 -4.82 -6.52 -5.93
N ILE A 159 -4.39 -7.37 -6.86
CA ILE A 159 -4.24 -7.07 -8.27
C ILE A 159 -5.09 -8.04 -9.09
N ASP A 160 -6.00 -7.51 -9.90
CA ASP A 160 -6.78 -8.28 -10.87
C ASP A 160 -5.94 -8.43 -12.15
N LEU A 161 -5.14 -9.49 -12.28
CA LEU A 161 -4.16 -9.63 -13.37
C LEU A 161 -4.79 -9.59 -14.77
N ASP A 162 -5.98 -10.17 -14.92
CA ASP A 162 -6.77 -10.16 -16.15
C ASP A 162 -7.28 -8.78 -16.59
N ARG A 163 -7.18 -7.76 -15.73
CA ARG A 163 -7.61 -6.38 -16.05
C ARG A 163 -6.45 -5.43 -16.29
N VAL A 164 -5.22 -5.84 -15.97
CA VAL A 164 -4.02 -5.02 -16.22
C VAL A 164 -3.88 -4.83 -17.72
N GLY A 165 -3.68 -3.58 -18.14
CA GLY A 165 -3.42 -3.27 -19.53
C GLY A 165 -4.61 -3.40 -20.48
N VAL A 166 -5.84 -3.54 -19.98
CA VAL A 166 -7.06 -3.67 -20.80
C VAL A 166 -8.05 -2.56 -20.45
N ASP A 167 -8.33 -1.61 -21.35
CA ASP A 167 -9.29 -0.51 -21.19
C ASP A 167 -10.11 -0.27 -22.47
N GLY A 168 -11.29 -0.88 -22.56
CA GLY A 168 -12.11 -0.82 -23.76
C GLY A 168 -11.44 -1.56 -24.92
N GLU A 169 -11.13 -0.84 -26.01
CA GLU A 169 -10.41 -1.38 -27.18
C GLU A 169 -8.88 -1.34 -27.00
N VAL A 170 -8.37 -0.66 -25.97
CA VAL A 170 -6.93 -0.58 -25.70
C VAL A 170 -6.49 -1.83 -24.95
N GLU A 171 -5.55 -2.57 -25.53
CA GLU A 171 -4.88 -3.69 -24.90
C GLU A 171 -3.37 -3.64 -25.19
N ILE A 172 -2.56 -3.57 -24.13
CA ILE A 172 -1.09 -3.62 -24.23
C ILE A 172 -0.57 -5.06 -24.29
N SER A 173 0.70 -5.24 -24.68
CA SER A 173 1.32 -6.57 -24.78
C SER A 173 1.40 -7.28 -23.43
N GLN A 174 1.48 -8.62 -23.46
CA GLN A 174 1.60 -9.42 -22.24
C GLN A 174 2.90 -9.10 -21.47
N GLU A 175 3.98 -8.81 -22.19
CA GLU A 175 5.26 -8.39 -21.62
C GLU A 175 5.11 -7.09 -20.83
N GLU A 176 4.46 -6.07 -21.40
CA GLU A 176 4.23 -4.79 -20.72
C GLU A 176 3.30 -4.95 -19.50
N LYS A 177 2.28 -5.82 -19.58
CA LYS A 177 1.43 -6.15 -18.43
C LYS A 177 2.25 -6.77 -17.29
N ALA A 178 3.15 -7.70 -17.62
CA ALA A 178 4.04 -8.34 -16.64
C ALA A 178 5.00 -7.32 -16.00
N GLU A 179 5.65 -6.48 -16.81
CA GLU A 179 6.61 -5.48 -16.32
C GLU A 179 5.95 -4.48 -15.36
N ARG A 180 4.74 -3.99 -15.64
CA ARG A 180 4.00 -3.09 -14.74
C ARG A 180 3.72 -3.72 -13.38
N VAL A 181 3.28 -4.97 -13.36
CA VAL A 181 3.00 -5.67 -12.10
C VAL A 181 4.28 -5.97 -11.33
N LYS A 182 5.36 -6.40 -12.02
CA LYS A 182 6.67 -6.65 -11.39
C LYS A 182 7.30 -5.39 -10.82
N ALA A 183 7.19 -4.25 -11.52
CA ALA A 183 7.64 -2.96 -11.02
C ALA A 183 6.89 -2.56 -9.75
N LEU A 184 5.56 -2.75 -9.72
CA LEU A 184 4.78 -2.52 -8.51
C LEU A 184 5.22 -3.44 -7.35
N LEU A 185 5.45 -4.73 -7.60
CA LEU A 185 5.95 -5.66 -6.58
C LEU A 185 7.33 -5.25 -6.04
N GLU A 186 8.22 -4.76 -6.92
CA GLU A 186 9.53 -4.24 -6.51
C GLU A 186 9.40 -3.02 -5.61
N ALA A 187 8.55 -2.06 -5.97
CA ALA A 187 8.29 -0.87 -5.15
C ALA A 187 7.72 -1.25 -3.77
N LEU A 188 6.86 -2.28 -3.68
CA LEU A 188 6.35 -2.78 -2.40
C LEU A 188 7.43 -3.45 -1.54
N CYS A 189 8.40 -4.13 -2.15
CA CYS A 189 9.49 -4.78 -1.44
C CYS A 189 10.44 -3.79 -0.76
N TYR A 190 10.64 -2.61 -1.37
CA TYR A 190 11.60 -1.58 -0.92
C TYR A 190 10.91 -0.23 -0.63
N LEU A 191 9.64 -0.26 -0.23
CA LEU A 191 8.84 0.94 0.00
C LEU A 191 9.45 1.78 1.13
N TYR A 192 9.59 3.09 0.91
CA TYR A 192 10.01 4.05 1.93
C TYR A 192 9.22 5.34 1.77
N ARG A 193 9.01 6.06 2.86
CA ARG A 193 8.26 7.33 2.87
C ARG A 193 9.09 8.48 3.43
N ASP A 194 9.20 9.55 2.64
CA ASP A 194 9.72 10.82 3.12
C ASP A 194 8.59 11.62 3.78
N ILE A 195 8.76 11.99 5.05
CA ILE A 195 7.75 12.73 5.83
C ILE A 195 8.41 13.59 6.90
N LYS A 196 7.97 14.85 7.04
CA LYS A 196 8.43 15.79 8.07
C LYS A 196 9.97 15.82 8.25
N GLY A 197 10.72 15.78 7.16
CA GLY A 197 12.19 15.87 7.17
C GLY A 197 12.94 14.56 7.49
N ARG A 198 12.24 13.42 7.59
CA ARG A 198 12.86 12.09 7.76
C ARG A 198 12.38 11.11 6.68
N ARG A 199 13.13 10.02 6.53
CA ARG A 199 12.80 8.87 5.67
C ARG A 199 12.45 7.66 6.52
N GLU A 200 11.21 7.21 6.42
CA GLU A 200 10.71 6.00 7.09
C GLU A 200 10.87 4.79 6.17
N ASN A 201 11.47 3.71 6.66
CA ASN A 201 11.54 2.45 5.94
C ASN A 201 10.23 1.68 6.12
N LEU A 202 9.49 1.43 5.03
CA LEU A 202 8.23 0.70 5.03
C LEU A 202 8.37 -0.71 4.42
N SER A 203 9.61 -1.17 4.22
CA SER A 203 9.90 -2.49 3.66
C SER A 203 9.30 -3.58 4.56
N PRO A 204 8.71 -4.65 4.00
CA PRO A 204 8.05 -5.67 4.79
C PRO A 204 9.02 -6.44 5.72
N LEU A 205 8.57 -6.67 6.94
CA LEU A 205 9.20 -7.57 7.92
C LEU A 205 8.53 -8.95 7.92
N PHE A 206 7.27 -9.00 7.50
CA PHE A 206 6.54 -10.21 7.19
C PHE A 206 5.67 -9.99 5.95
N VAL A 207 5.54 -11.02 5.13
CA VAL A 207 4.72 -11.01 3.91
C VAL A 207 4.04 -12.36 3.76
N ILE A 208 2.77 -12.36 3.35
CA ILE A 208 2.04 -13.57 2.99
C ILE A 208 1.08 -13.28 1.84
N GLY A 209 1.07 -14.14 0.83
CA GLY A 209 0.31 -13.88 -0.37
C GLY A 209 0.63 -14.83 -1.51
N GLY A 210 -0.03 -14.61 -2.64
CA GLY A 210 0.06 -15.50 -3.78
C GLY A 210 -0.88 -15.14 -4.92
N ARG A 211 -0.92 -16.01 -5.93
CA ARG A 211 -1.82 -15.92 -7.08
C ARG A 211 -2.90 -17.00 -6.99
N TYR A 212 -4.16 -16.56 -6.94
CA TYR A 212 -5.32 -17.40 -6.64
C TYR A 212 -6.39 -17.29 -7.73
N GLU A 213 -7.27 -18.30 -7.80
CA GLU A 213 -8.46 -18.27 -8.66
C GLU A 213 -9.47 -17.19 -8.20
N ARG A 214 -9.64 -17.04 -6.89
CA ARG A 214 -10.51 -16.02 -6.30
C ARG A 214 -9.70 -14.76 -6.02
N LYS A 215 -10.17 -13.61 -6.54
CA LYS A 215 -9.59 -12.27 -6.31
C LYS A 215 -9.93 -11.71 -4.92
N ASN A 216 -9.87 -12.56 -3.90
CA ASN A 216 -10.22 -12.23 -2.52
C ASN A 216 -8.94 -12.03 -1.69
N PRO A 217 -8.78 -10.90 -0.98
CA PRO A 217 -7.64 -10.70 -0.08
C PRO A 217 -7.76 -11.54 1.20
N PHE A 218 -7.41 -12.82 1.13
CA PHE A 218 -7.65 -13.81 2.19
C PHE A 218 -7.08 -13.43 3.57
N PHE A 219 -5.97 -12.69 3.58
CA PHE A 219 -5.22 -12.34 4.79
C PHE A 219 -5.51 -10.90 5.29
N GLU A 220 -6.28 -10.11 4.54
CA GLU A 220 -6.66 -8.76 4.97
C GLU A 220 -7.53 -8.83 6.24
N ASN A 221 -7.28 -7.94 7.20
CA ASN A 221 -7.94 -7.90 8.52
C ASN A 221 -7.73 -9.15 9.39
N ARG A 222 -6.78 -10.04 9.04
CA ARG A 222 -6.46 -11.26 9.81
C ARG A 222 -5.09 -11.19 10.50
N MET A 223 -4.30 -10.16 10.22
CA MET A 223 -3.01 -9.92 10.89
C MET A 223 -3.22 -9.40 12.31
N MET A 224 -2.57 -10.06 13.26
CA MET A 224 -2.59 -9.66 14.67
C MET A 224 -1.20 -9.86 15.26
N ILE A 225 -0.74 -8.89 16.04
CA ILE A 225 0.47 -8.99 16.84
C ILE A 225 0.13 -8.84 18.32
N LYS A 226 0.68 -9.72 19.14
CA LYS A 226 0.58 -9.63 20.60
C LYS A 226 1.93 -9.97 21.22
N LYS A 227 2.47 -9.06 22.04
CA LYS A 227 3.80 -9.21 22.67
C LYS A 227 4.88 -9.59 21.63
N ASN A 228 5.00 -8.79 20.57
CA ASN A 228 5.95 -9.00 19.46
C ASN A 228 5.84 -10.37 18.73
N LYS A 229 4.70 -11.05 18.82
CA LYS A 229 4.43 -12.32 18.13
C LYS A 229 3.28 -12.17 17.15
N ILE A 230 3.44 -12.69 15.93
CA ILE A 230 2.35 -12.82 14.97
C ILE A 230 1.45 -13.97 15.41
N ASN A 231 0.13 -13.79 15.35
CA ASN A 231 -0.82 -14.88 15.59
C ASN A 231 -0.84 -15.86 14.40
N VAL A 232 0.00 -16.89 14.48
CA VAL A 232 0.18 -17.88 13.41
C VAL A 232 -1.04 -18.78 13.24
N ASP A 233 -1.78 -19.06 14.31
CA ASP A 233 -2.91 -20.00 14.25
C ASP A 233 -4.04 -19.49 13.34
N THR A 234 -4.35 -18.20 13.39
CA THR A 234 -5.31 -17.58 12.45
C THR A 234 -4.84 -17.68 11.00
N LEU A 235 -3.53 -17.64 10.74
CA LEU A 235 -2.99 -17.79 9.39
C LEU A 235 -3.05 -19.24 8.92
N LYS A 236 -2.79 -20.20 9.81
CA LYS A 236 -2.92 -21.64 9.53
C LYS A 236 -4.35 -21.98 9.11
N GLU A 237 -5.36 -21.53 9.85
CA GLU A 237 -6.78 -21.76 9.53
C GLU A 237 -7.14 -21.31 8.11
N ILE A 238 -6.58 -20.20 7.64
CA ILE A 238 -6.83 -19.69 6.28
C ILE A 238 -6.21 -20.61 5.21
N ILE A 239 -5.00 -21.12 5.47
CA ILE A 239 -4.29 -22.01 4.55
C ILE A 239 -4.63 -23.50 4.75
N GLU A 240 -5.68 -23.84 5.51
CA GLU A 240 -6.21 -25.21 5.55
C GLU A 240 -6.92 -25.57 4.24
N ASP A 241 -7.49 -24.58 3.54
CA ASP A 241 -8.02 -24.75 2.19
C ASP A 241 -6.88 -25.06 1.22
N SER A 242 -6.90 -26.25 0.62
CA SER A 242 -5.85 -26.73 -0.28
C SER A 242 -5.66 -25.83 -1.51
N GLY A 243 -6.74 -25.20 -1.99
CA GLY A 243 -6.69 -24.24 -3.10
C GLY A 243 -6.05 -22.91 -2.74
N ILE A 244 -5.88 -22.61 -1.45
CA ILE A 244 -5.13 -21.45 -0.95
C ILE A 244 -3.71 -21.88 -0.60
N LYS A 245 -3.56 -22.97 0.16
CA LYS A 245 -2.28 -23.45 0.69
C LYS A 245 -1.21 -23.62 -0.38
N GLN A 246 -1.55 -24.30 -1.48
CA GLN A 246 -0.59 -24.65 -2.52
C GLN A 246 0.02 -23.43 -3.22
N PHE A 247 -0.71 -22.31 -3.21
CA PHE A 247 -0.32 -21.09 -3.93
C PHE A 247 -0.02 -19.92 -2.99
N THR A 248 0.12 -20.19 -1.69
CA THR A 248 0.48 -19.18 -0.70
C THR A 248 1.97 -19.26 -0.40
N TYR A 249 2.65 -18.13 -0.51
CA TYR A 249 4.04 -17.94 -0.09
C TYR A 249 4.07 -17.04 1.14
N ALA A 250 4.86 -17.41 2.13
CA ALA A 250 5.07 -16.62 3.34
C ALA A 250 6.57 -16.31 3.52
N GLY A 251 6.87 -15.12 4.03
CA GLY A 251 8.24 -14.64 4.18
C GLY A 251 8.37 -13.83 5.46
N VAL A 252 9.48 -14.01 6.17
CA VAL A 252 9.74 -13.34 7.45
C VAL A 252 11.20 -12.89 7.57
N THR A 253 11.39 -11.70 8.11
CA THR A 253 12.72 -11.20 8.49
C THR A 253 13.14 -11.83 9.81
N THR A 254 14.27 -12.54 9.80
CA THR A 254 14.77 -13.30 10.96
C THR A 254 15.14 -12.35 12.12
N GLY A 255 14.80 -12.74 13.35
CA GLY A 255 15.15 -11.99 14.56
C GLY A 255 14.30 -10.76 14.87
N ILE A 256 13.22 -10.51 14.13
CA ILE A 256 12.31 -9.38 14.36
C ILE A 256 11.16 -9.76 15.30
N PHE A 257 10.47 -10.86 14.99
CA PHE A 257 9.36 -11.36 15.79
C PHE A 257 9.85 -12.44 16.76
N ASP A 258 9.32 -12.44 17.98
CA ASP A 258 9.72 -13.39 19.03
C ASP A 258 9.35 -14.85 18.69
N ASN A 259 8.50 -15.06 17.68
CA ASN A 259 8.08 -16.38 17.21
C ASN A 259 8.44 -16.64 15.73
N ASP A 260 9.56 -16.09 15.24
CA ASP A 260 10.03 -16.31 13.87
C ASP A 260 10.24 -17.80 13.51
N ALA A 261 10.70 -18.64 14.45
CA ALA A 261 10.83 -20.08 14.27
C ALA A 261 9.47 -20.78 14.07
N GLU A 262 8.46 -20.35 14.82
CA GLU A 262 7.08 -20.86 14.68
C GLU A 262 6.49 -20.46 13.33
N ILE A 263 6.69 -19.21 12.91
CA ILE A 263 6.23 -18.68 11.61
C ILE A 263 6.85 -19.50 10.47
N LYS A 264 8.17 -19.71 10.51
CA LYS A 264 8.91 -20.52 9.52
C LYS A 264 8.39 -21.95 9.44
N GLN A 265 8.17 -22.59 10.59
CA GLN A 265 7.68 -23.98 10.63
C GLN A 265 6.24 -24.12 10.14
N ALA A 266 5.34 -23.27 10.64
CA ALA A 266 3.91 -23.38 10.39
C ALA A 266 3.50 -23.00 8.97
N LEU A 267 4.13 -21.97 8.41
CA LEU A 267 3.77 -21.40 7.12
C LEU A 267 4.77 -21.77 6.02
N SER A 268 5.77 -22.60 6.34
CA SER A 268 6.93 -22.86 5.48
C SER A 268 7.58 -21.56 5.00
N ALA A 269 7.67 -20.57 5.91
CA ALA A 269 8.06 -19.22 5.53
C ALA A 269 9.55 -19.12 5.19
N GLU A 270 9.84 -18.42 4.10
CA GLU A 270 11.19 -18.12 3.64
C GLU A 270 11.61 -16.68 4.03
N THR A 271 12.56 -16.10 3.31
CA THR A 271 12.88 -14.68 3.44
C THR A 271 11.87 -13.82 2.69
N VAL A 272 11.66 -12.58 3.14
CA VAL A 272 10.79 -11.61 2.45
C VAL A 272 11.20 -11.44 0.98
N GLY A 273 12.50 -11.30 0.71
CA GLY A 273 13.02 -11.17 -0.66
C GLY A 273 12.72 -12.39 -1.54
N SER A 274 12.84 -13.61 -0.98
CA SER A 274 12.49 -14.84 -1.70
C SER A 274 11.01 -14.84 -2.12
N VAL A 275 10.10 -14.42 -1.24
CA VAL A 275 8.67 -14.35 -1.56
C VAL A 275 8.40 -13.37 -2.68
N PHE A 276 8.99 -12.16 -2.65
CA PHE A 276 8.81 -11.21 -3.75
C PHE A 276 9.35 -11.73 -5.08
N LYS A 277 10.43 -12.51 -5.05
CA LYS A 277 10.93 -13.21 -6.25
C LYS A 277 9.89 -14.21 -6.77
N CYS A 278 9.36 -15.09 -5.92
CA CYS A 278 8.32 -16.05 -6.29
C CYS A 278 7.05 -15.38 -6.83
N LEU A 279 6.63 -14.25 -6.24
CA LEU A 279 5.47 -13.49 -6.71
C LEU A 279 5.69 -12.92 -8.12
N LYS A 280 6.90 -12.48 -8.45
CA LYS A 280 7.25 -12.03 -9.82
C LYS A 280 7.29 -13.20 -10.80
N GLU A 281 7.80 -14.35 -10.40
CA GLU A 281 7.78 -15.58 -11.20
C GLU A 281 6.32 -16.02 -11.50
N GLU A 282 5.40 -15.88 -10.53
CA GLU A 282 3.98 -16.13 -10.75
C GLU A 282 3.32 -15.13 -11.72
N VAL A 283 3.80 -13.89 -11.77
CA VAL A 283 3.38 -12.88 -12.75
C VAL A 283 3.87 -13.24 -14.15
N ASP A 284 5.15 -13.61 -14.28
CA ASP A 284 5.73 -14.04 -15.55
C ASP A 284 5.04 -15.31 -16.06
N ALA A 285 4.72 -16.26 -15.17
CA ALA A 285 3.94 -17.44 -15.54
C ALA A 285 2.55 -17.05 -16.07
N TYR A 286 1.83 -16.16 -15.38
CA TYR A 286 0.48 -15.76 -15.80
C TYR A 286 0.44 -15.13 -17.20
N TYR A 287 1.34 -14.18 -17.48
CA TYR A 287 1.36 -13.49 -18.76
C TYR A 287 2.13 -14.25 -19.85
N GLY A 288 3.03 -15.16 -19.47
CA GLY A 288 3.73 -16.08 -20.37
C GLY A 288 2.90 -17.29 -20.81
N GLU A 289 1.84 -17.65 -20.08
CA GLU A 289 0.88 -18.72 -20.43
C GLU A 289 0.16 -18.46 -21.78
N GLY A 290 0.21 -17.22 -22.31
CA GLY A 290 -0.45 -16.79 -23.55
C GLY A 290 0.46 -16.54 -24.76
N ASN A 291 1.77 -16.82 -24.67
CA ASN A 291 2.72 -16.71 -25.78
C ASN A 291 2.85 -18.01 -26.59
#